data_AF-A0A932LNL1-F1
#
_entry.id   AF-A0A932LNL1-F1
#
_cell.length_a   1.000
_cell.length_b   1.000
_cell.length_c   1.000
_cell.angle_alpha   90.00
_cell.angle_beta   90.00
_cell.angle_gamma   90.00
#
_symmetry.space_group_name_H-M   'P 1'
#
loop_
_entity.id
_entity.type
_entity.pdbx_description
1 polymer ?
#
loop_
_entity_poly.entity_id
_entity_poly.type
_entity_poly.pdbx_seq_one_letter_code
_entity_poly.pdbx_strand_id
1 'polypeptide(L)'
;GLLYIAAVLKARQVVVSYDPWSFTLGVAALEFALAAWLASGVWQSASRYAAVAVFAAFAVVAGTKAALGEADCGCLGDVSLPPWMALSIDIAVLGALALCFPSGEQDNGRAAVRFSLARFAPVGFCAIIIFHGALTAASIFAGGRTLAEGLAIRGEYVIAEPAAWSGRPFALLDYLDIGNELRVGKHTVVFVRPGCPKCESLLTEVEREKAARGRASEVVVVAVRQAHGASDLPSPSLRVARLTTDYQWVIETPLVVRLENGTVVSVVVPS
;
A
#
# COMPACT_ATOMS: atom_id res chain seq x y z
N GLY A 1 -11.48 -18.71 -8.52
CA GLY A 1 -11.95 -17.38 -8.10
C GLY A 1 -10.89 -16.67 -7.28
N LEU A 2 -10.72 -17.02 -6.00
CA LEU A 2 -9.73 -16.40 -5.10
C LEU A 2 -8.30 -16.32 -5.66
N LEU A 3 -7.79 -17.43 -6.22
CA LEU A 3 -6.46 -17.47 -6.83
C LEU A 3 -6.29 -16.51 -8.02
N TYR A 4 -7.36 -16.30 -8.81
CA TYR A 4 -7.33 -15.37 -9.93
C TYR A 4 -7.26 -13.91 -9.43
N ILE A 5 -8.01 -13.58 -8.37
CA ILE A 5 -7.96 -12.25 -7.75
C ILE A 5 -6.58 -11.99 -7.16
N ALA A 6 -6.01 -12.96 -6.44
CA ALA A 6 -4.66 -12.86 -5.90
C ALA A 6 -3.62 -12.61 -7.01
N ALA A 7 -3.72 -13.36 -8.11
CA ALA A 7 -2.82 -13.23 -9.26
C ALA A 7 -2.90 -11.86 -9.94
N VAL A 8 -4.11 -11.31 -10.11
CA VAL A 8 -4.33 -9.96 -10.68
C VAL A 8 -3.73 -8.88 -9.77
N LEU A 9 -3.92 -8.98 -8.46
CA LEU A 9 -3.38 -8.01 -7.50
C LEU A 9 -1.85 -8.03 -7.48
N LYS A 10 -1.23 -9.22 -7.52
CA LYS A 10 0.23 -9.37 -7.59
C LYS A 10 0.81 -8.89 -8.93
N ALA A 11 0.14 -9.17 -10.04
CA ALA A 11 0.57 -8.68 -11.36
C ALA A 11 0.57 -7.15 -11.41
N ARG A 12 -0.44 -6.49 -10.81
CA ARG A 12 -0.48 -5.02 -10.70
C ARG A 12 0.71 -4.48 -9.88
N GLN A 13 1.04 -5.13 -8.77
CA GLN A 13 2.17 -4.73 -7.93
C GLN A 13 3.50 -4.81 -8.68
N VAL A 14 3.72 -5.85 -9.49
CA VAL A 14 4.94 -5.96 -10.33
C VAL A 14 5.01 -4.84 -11.37
N VAL A 15 3.87 -4.48 -11.98
CA VAL A 15 3.81 -3.38 -12.96
C VAL A 15 4.11 -2.02 -12.33
N VAL A 16 3.68 -1.78 -11.09
CA VAL A 16 3.89 -0.51 -10.39
C VAL A 16 5.30 -0.41 -9.79
N SER A 17 5.86 -1.51 -9.28
CA SER A 17 7.13 -1.49 -8.56
C SER A 17 8.39 -1.60 -9.45
N TYR A 18 8.22 -1.79 -10.78
CA TYR A 18 9.31 -1.86 -11.77
C TYR A 18 10.49 -2.77 -11.38
N ASP A 19 10.21 -3.92 -10.79
CA ASP A 19 11.22 -4.95 -10.47
C ASP A 19 10.98 -6.24 -11.29
N PRO A 20 11.65 -6.38 -12.46
CA PRO A 20 11.39 -7.46 -13.41
C PRO A 20 11.86 -8.84 -12.94
N TRP A 21 12.61 -8.94 -11.84
CA TRP A 21 13.08 -10.21 -11.26
C TRP A 21 12.37 -10.59 -9.97
N SER A 22 11.26 -9.91 -9.65
CA SER A 22 10.52 -10.18 -8.42
C SER A 22 9.91 -11.59 -8.46
N PHE A 23 10.25 -12.39 -7.44
CA PHE A 23 9.63 -13.69 -7.11
C PHE A 23 8.08 -13.63 -7.20
N THR A 24 7.51 -12.46 -6.94
CA THR A 24 6.09 -12.11 -7.05
C THR A 24 5.49 -12.36 -8.43
N LEU A 25 6.23 -12.12 -9.52
CA LEU A 25 5.74 -12.37 -10.89
C LEU A 25 5.58 -13.86 -11.16
N GLY A 26 6.54 -14.68 -10.70
CA GLY A 26 6.48 -16.13 -10.80
C GLY A 26 5.31 -16.72 -10.01
N VAL A 27 5.08 -16.21 -8.80
CA VAL A 27 3.93 -16.59 -7.96
C VAL A 27 2.60 -16.20 -8.63
N ALA A 28 2.50 -14.99 -9.18
CA ALA A 28 1.29 -14.55 -9.88
C ALA A 28 0.98 -15.44 -11.10
N ALA A 29 2.01 -15.77 -11.91
CA ALA A 29 1.84 -16.66 -13.06
C ALA A 29 1.38 -18.06 -12.65
N LEU A 30 1.95 -18.61 -11.56
CA LEU A 30 1.54 -19.89 -11.00
C LEU A 30 0.07 -19.86 -10.53
N GLU A 31 -0.35 -18.79 -9.86
CA GLU A 31 -1.73 -18.61 -9.39
C GLU A 31 -2.71 -18.52 -10.56
N PHE A 32 -2.37 -17.81 -11.65
CA PHE A 32 -3.17 -17.79 -12.88
C PHE A 32 -3.27 -19.17 -13.52
N ALA A 33 -2.15 -19.89 -13.63
CA ALA A 33 -2.12 -21.23 -14.21
C ALA A 33 -2.98 -22.21 -13.39
N LEU A 34 -2.88 -22.17 -12.05
CA LEU A 34 -3.68 -23.03 -11.18
C LEU A 34 -5.18 -22.67 -11.25
N ALA A 35 -5.49 -21.37 -11.29
CA ALA A 35 -6.88 -20.91 -11.43
C ALA A 35 -7.49 -21.34 -12.77
N ALA A 36 -6.75 -21.19 -13.88
CA ALA A 36 -7.18 -21.63 -15.20
C ALA A 36 -7.34 -23.15 -15.25
N TRP A 37 -6.40 -23.89 -14.66
CA TRP A 37 -6.48 -25.35 -14.60
C TRP A 37 -7.72 -25.82 -13.81
N LEU A 38 -7.97 -25.24 -12.63
CA LEU A 38 -9.17 -25.53 -11.84
C LEU A 38 -10.47 -25.18 -12.57
N ALA A 39 -10.49 -24.07 -13.32
CA ALA A 39 -11.66 -23.66 -14.09
C ALA A 39 -11.93 -24.56 -15.31
N SER A 40 -10.88 -25.09 -15.93
CA SER A 40 -11.00 -25.93 -17.14
C SER A 40 -11.65 -27.29 -16.86
N GLY A 41 -11.60 -27.78 -15.62
CA GLY A 41 -12.10 -29.11 -15.25
C GLY A 41 -11.28 -30.27 -15.84
N VAL A 42 -10.12 -29.99 -16.47
CA VAL A 42 -9.21 -31.02 -16.99
C VAL A 42 -8.51 -31.72 -15.82
N TRP A 43 -8.61 -33.05 -15.76
CA TRP A 43 -8.09 -33.89 -14.67
C TRP A 43 -8.58 -33.47 -13.27
N GLN A 44 -9.91 -33.50 -13.09
CA GLN A 44 -10.58 -33.10 -11.85
C GLN A 44 -10.01 -33.73 -10.58
N SER A 45 -9.54 -34.98 -10.63
CA SER A 45 -8.90 -35.62 -9.47
C SER A 45 -7.57 -34.96 -9.13
N ALA A 46 -6.70 -34.72 -10.12
CA ALA A 46 -5.40 -34.09 -9.91
C ALA A 46 -5.55 -32.61 -9.49
N SER A 47 -6.48 -31.88 -10.11
CA SER A 47 -6.72 -30.47 -9.78
C SER A 47 -7.23 -30.30 -8.34
N ARG A 48 -8.01 -31.26 -7.82
CA ARG A 48 -8.45 -31.27 -6.41
C ARG A 48 -7.29 -31.48 -5.44
N TYR A 49 -6.43 -32.47 -5.66
CA TYR A 49 -5.26 -32.68 -4.80
C TYR A 49 -4.32 -31.48 -4.84
N ALA A 50 -4.11 -30.89 -6.03
CA ALA A 50 -3.33 -29.66 -6.17
C ALA A 50 -3.95 -28.49 -5.37
N ALA A 51 -5.27 -28.29 -5.45
CA ALA A 51 -5.95 -27.27 -4.67
C ALA A 51 -5.82 -27.50 -3.16
N VAL A 52 -6.03 -28.72 -2.68
CA VAL A 52 -5.85 -29.07 -1.26
C VAL A 52 -4.41 -28.78 -0.81
N ALA A 53 -3.41 -29.19 -1.59
CA ALA A 53 -2.01 -28.95 -1.26
C ALA A 53 -1.68 -27.44 -1.18
N VAL A 54 -2.17 -26.65 -2.14
CA VAL A 54 -1.94 -25.19 -2.18
C VAL A 54 -2.62 -24.49 -1.02
N PHE A 55 -3.91 -24.73 -0.78
CA PHE A 55 -4.64 -24.10 0.32
C PHE A 55 -4.15 -24.58 1.69
N ALA A 56 -3.67 -25.82 1.82
CA ALA A 56 -3.02 -26.28 3.05
C ALA A 56 -1.69 -25.55 3.29
N ALA A 57 -0.86 -25.35 2.27
CA ALA A 57 0.36 -24.58 2.39
C ALA A 57 0.08 -23.12 2.79
N PHE A 58 -0.92 -22.48 2.19
CA PHE A 58 -1.34 -21.12 2.55
C PHE A 58 -1.87 -21.04 3.99
N ALA A 59 -2.69 -21.99 4.42
CA ALA A 59 -3.16 -22.07 5.80
C ALA A 59 -2.00 -22.19 6.80
N VAL A 60 -0.98 -23.01 6.51
CA VAL A 60 0.20 -23.16 7.38
C VAL A 60 0.98 -21.84 7.48
N VAL A 61 1.21 -21.15 6.37
CA VAL A 61 1.91 -19.86 6.35
C VAL A 61 1.10 -18.80 7.12
N ALA A 62 -0.19 -18.67 6.83
CA ALA A 62 -1.08 -17.72 7.49
C ALA A 62 -1.18 -18.01 9.00
N GLY A 63 -1.28 -19.27 9.40
CA GLY A 63 -1.30 -19.68 10.81
C GLY A 63 0.00 -19.38 11.54
N THR A 64 1.15 -19.60 10.90
CA THR A 64 2.46 -19.25 11.47
C THR A 64 2.57 -17.74 11.70
N LYS A 65 2.20 -16.93 10.70
CA LYS A 65 2.18 -15.46 10.82
C LYS A 65 1.20 -14.96 11.88
N ALA A 66 0.02 -15.57 11.97
CA ALA A 66 -0.97 -15.27 13.01
C ALA A 66 -0.41 -15.57 14.40
N ALA A 67 0.27 -16.72 14.58
CA ALA A 67 0.89 -17.10 15.85
C ALA A 67 2.04 -16.15 16.26
N LEU A 68 2.75 -15.58 15.29
CA LEU A 68 3.79 -14.58 15.51
C LEU A 68 3.24 -13.16 15.72
N GLY A 69 1.93 -12.94 15.58
CA GLY A 69 1.32 -11.63 15.74
C GLY A 69 1.65 -10.64 14.61
N GLU A 70 1.98 -11.12 13.42
CA GLU A 70 2.21 -10.25 12.26
C GLU A 70 0.93 -9.52 11.85
N ALA A 71 1.06 -8.26 11.42
CA ALA A 71 -0.07 -7.44 10.99
C ALA A 71 -0.63 -7.84 9.61
N ASP A 72 0.18 -8.50 8.77
CA ASP A 72 -0.17 -8.82 7.38
C ASP A 72 0.36 -10.19 6.93
N CYS A 73 -0.50 -10.95 6.24
CA CYS A 73 -0.13 -12.20 5.57
C CYS A 73 0.86 -11.94 4.41
N GLY A 74 0.72 -10.82 3.70
CA GLY A 74 1.45 -10.53 2.44
C GLY A 74 0.97 -11.37 1.25
N CYS A 75 -0.10 -12.14 1.45
CA CYS A 75 -0.58 -13.16 0.52
C CYS A 75 -1.34 -12.57 -0.68
N LEU A 76 -1.87 -11.34 -0.55
CA LEU A 76 -2.66 -10.62 -1.56
C LEU A 76 -1.90 -9.41 -2.17
N GLY A 77 -0.57 -9.36 -2.05
CA GLY A 77 0.23 -8.24 -2.54
C GLY A 77 0.05 -6.99 -1.68
N ASP A 78 -0.33 -5.86 -2.29
CA ASP A 78 -0.49 -4.57 -1.58
C ASP A 78 -1.72 -4.49 -0.66
N VAL A 79 -2.62 -5.49 -0.71
CA VAL A 79 -3.78 -5.55 0.18
C VAL A 79 -3.36 -6.21 1.49
N SER A 80 -3.27 -5.40 2.55
CA SER A 80 -3.00 -5.89 3.90
C SER A 80 -4.19 -6.69 4.40
N LEU A 81 -4.02 -8.01 4.52
CA LEU A 81 -5.05 -8.90 5.06
C LEU A 81 -4.51 -9.50 6.36
N PRO A 82 -5.21 -9.31 7.50
CA PRO A 82 -4.79 -9.89 8.77
C PRO A 82 -4.61 -11.42 8.64
N PRO A 83 -3.51 -12.00 9.16
CA PRO A 83 -3.22 -13.43 8.99
C PRO A 83 -4.34 -14.37 9.45
N TRP A 84 -5.07 -14.02 10.51
CA TRP A 84 -6.20 -14.83 11.01
C TRP A 84 -7.39 -14.89 10.05
N MET A 85 -7.64 -13.80 9.30
CA MET A 85 -8.67 -13.80 8.25
C MET A 85 -8.25 -14.68 7.07
N ALA A 86 -7.00 -14.57 6.63
CA ALA A 86 -6.43 -15.42 5.58
C ALA A 86 -6.56 -16.91 5.95
N LEU A 87 -6.12 -17.27 7.15
CA LEU A 87 -6.25 -18.62 7.69
C LEU A 87 -7.70 -19.12 7.70
N SER A 88 -8.65 -18.26 8.11
CA SER A 88 -10.07 -18.62 8.15
C SER A 88 -10.63 -18.93 6.76
N ILE A 89 -10.22 -18.15 5.74
CA ILE A 89 -10.60 -18.38 4.34
C ILE A 89 -10.02 -19.72 3.85
N ASP A 90 -8.75 -19.98 4.11
CA ASP A 90 -8.10 -21.21 3.66
C ASP A 90 -8.71 -22.46 4.32
N ILE A 91 -9.00 -22.41 5.62
CA ILE A 91 -9.70 -23.49 6.33
C ILE A 91 -11.12 -23.68 5.78
N ALA A 92 -11.84 -22.61 5.48
CA ALA A 92 -13.18 -22.71 4.90
C ALA A 92 -13.15 -23.36 3.51
N VAL A 93 -12.16 -23.01 2.67
CA VAL A 93 -11.97 -23.62 1.35
C VAL A 93 -11.58 -25.10 1.47
N LEU A 94 -10.66 -25.44 2.37
CA LEU A 94 -10.28 -26.83 2.64
C LEU A 94 -11.46 -27.66 3.16
N GLY A 95 -12.25 -27.10 4.07
CA GLY A 95 -13.48 -27.72 4.57
C GLY A 95 -14.50 -27.93 3.46
N ALA A 96 -14.72 -26.95 2.59
CA ALA A 96 -15.59 -27.09 1.43
C ALA A 96 -15.08 -28.17 0.46
N LEU A 97 -13.77 -28.22 0.18
CA LEU A 97 -13.17 -29.28 -0.63
C LEU A 97 -13.37 -30.65 0.02
N ALA A 98 -13.11 -30.79 1.33
CA ALA A 98 -13.27 -32.01 2.12
C ALA A 98 -14.72 -32.53 2.11
N LEU A 99 -15.71 -31.65 2.28
CA LEU A 99 -17.13 -32.00 2.27
C LEU A 99 -17.66 -32.33 0.86
N CYS A 100 -17.02 -31.80 -0.19
CA CYS A 100 -17.37 -32.09 -1.57
C CYS A 100 -16.68 -33.33 -2.13
N PHE A 101 -15.92 -34.10 -1.33
CA PHE A 101 -15.42 -35.40 -1.78
C PHE A 101 -16.60 -36.37 -1.86
N PRO A 102 -16.97 -36.87 -3.06
CA PRO A 102 -17.76 -38.08 -3.12
C PRO A 102 -16.86 -39.19 -2.56
N SER A 103 -17.10 -39.59 -1.31
CA SER A 103 -16.57 -40.83 -0.75
C SER A 103 -16.94 -41.94 -1.72
N GLY A 104 -15.91 -42.57 -2.29
CA GLY A 104 -16.05 -43.43 -3.46
C GLY A 104 -17.10 -44.49 -3.23
N GLU A 105 -18.20 -44.40 -3.97
CA GLU A 105 -19.03 -45.56 -4.23
C GLU A 105 -19.60 -45.44 -5.65
N GLN A 106 -19.23 -46.43 -6.45
CA GLN A 106 -19.79 -46.69 -7.77
C GLN A 106 -21.30 -46.86 -7.60
N ASP A 107 -22.11 -45.89 -8.03
CA ASP A 107 -23.53 -46.16 -8.18
C ASP A 107 -23.98 -45.87 -9.63
N ASN A 108 -24.03 -46.98 -10.35
CA ASN A 108 -24.42 -47.10 -11.75
C ASN A 108 -25.92 -46.79 -11.85
N GLY A 109 -26.30 -45.68 -12.51
CA GLY A 109 -27.60 -45.61 -13.20
C GLY A 109 -28.70 -44.69 -12.68
N ARG A 110 -28.48 -43.79 -11.70
CA ARG A 110 -29.51 -42.79 -11.29
C ARG A 110 -29.05 -41.33 -11.29
N ALA A 111 -28.05 -41.01 -12.10
CA ALA A 111 -27.41 -39.69 -12.19
C ALA A 111 -28.05 -38.71 -13.19
N ALA A 112 -29.36 -38.82 -13.52
CA ALA A 112 -29.96 -37.97 -14.56
C ALA A 112 -30.74 -36.74 -14.04
N VAL A 113 -31.17 -36.68 -12.77
CA VAL A 113 -32.09 -35.60 -12.31
C VAL A 113 -31.55 -34.73 -11.17
N ARG A 114 -30.46 -35.13 -10.48
CA ARG A 114 -29.76 -34.27 -9.49
C ARG A 114 -28.75 -33.30 -10.11
N PHE A 115 -28.73 -33.19 -11.44
CA PHE A 115 -27.75 -32.41 -12.20
C PHE A 115 -28.17 -30.95 -12.49
N SER A 116 -29.34 -30.50 -12.02
CA SER A 116 -29.87 -29.18 -12.39
C SER A 116 -29.44 -28.04 -11.44
N LEU A 117 -29.48 -28.21 -10.10
CA LEU A 117 -28.95 -27.18 -9.18
C LEU A 117 -27.41 -27.15 -9.12
N ALA A 118 -26.74 -28.30 -9.28
CA ALA A 118 -25.28 -28.39 -9.26
C ALA A 118 -24.60 -27.66 -10.44
N ARG A 119 -25.32 -27.39 -11.54
CA ARG A 119 -24.83 -26.61 -12.68
C ARG A 119 -24.92 -25.10 -12.46
N PHE A 120 -25.80 -24.63 -11.57
CA PHE A 120 -25.91 -23.20 -11.23
C PHE A 120 -25.09 -22.80 -10.00
N ALA A 121 -24.68 -23.76 -9.16
CA ALA A 121 -23.73 -23.53 -8.07
C ALA A 121 -22.43 -22.82 -8.51
N PRO A 122 -21.75 -23.19 -9.62
CA PRO A 122 -20.57 -22.46 -10.08
C PRO A 122 -20.90 -21.06 -10.60
N VAL A 123 -22.08 -20.84 -11.21
CA VAL A 123 -22.50 -19.52 -11.70
C VAL A 123 -22.81 -18.58 -10.54
N GLY A 124 -23.52 -19.07 -9.51
CA GLY A 124 -23.80 -18.32 -8.28
C GLY A 124 -22.51 -18.01 -7.49
N PHE A 125 -21.58 -18.96 -7.41
CA PHE A 125 -20.28 -18.75 -6.76
C PHE A 125 -19.40 -17.76 -7.52
N CYS A 126 -19.38 -17.82 -8.87
CA CYS A 126 -18.71 -16.82 -9.69
C CYS A 126 -19.34 -15.43 -9.54
N ALA A 127 -20.67 -15.32 -9.48
CA ALA A 127 -21.36 -14.04 -9.25
C ALA A 127 -21.03 -13.46 -7.87
N ILE A 128 -20.97 -14.28 -6.82
CA ILE A 128 -20.56 -13.85 -5.48
C ILE A 128 -19.10 -13.39 -5.47
N ILE A 129 -18.19 -14.12 -6.13
CA ILE A 129 -16.77 -13.72 -6.23
C ILE A 129 -16.59 -12.44 -7.05
N ILE A 130 -17.33 -12.27 -8.14
CA ILE A 130 -17.30 -11.04 -8.95
C ILE A 130 -17.89 -9.87 -8.16
N PHE A 131 -19.00 -10.08 -7.45
CA PHE A 131 -19.63 -9.06 -6.62
C PHE A 131 -18.73 -8.65 -5.45
N HIS A 132 -18.15 -9.62 -4.73
CA HIS A 132 -17.19 -9.33 -3.67
C HIS A 132 -15.92 -8.69 -4.23
N GLY A 133 -15.37 -9.21 -5.33
CA GLY A 133 -14.18 -8.63 -5.98
C GLY A 133 -14.43 -7.19 -6.44
N ALA A 134 -15.60 -6.90 -7.01
CA ALA A 134 -16.01 -5.56 -7.39
C ALA A 134 -16.21 -4.66 -6.15
N LEU A 135 -16.79 -5.18 -5.06
CA LEU A 135 -16.97 -4.43 -3.81
C LEU A 135 -15.63 -4.12 -3.14
N THR A 136 -14.70 -5.09 -3.11
CA THR A 136 -13.35 -4.91 -2.57
C THR A 136 -12.54 -3.96 -3.45
N ALA A 137 -12.59 -4.11 -4.77
CA ALA A 137 -11.97 -3.16 -5.70
C ALA A 137 -12.55 -1.75 -5.55
N ALA A 138 -13.88 -1.61 -5.44
CA ALA A 138 -14.52 -0.33 -5.17
C ALA A 138 -14.09 0.24 -3.81
N SER A 139 -13.91 -0.58 -2.77
CA SER A 139 -13.39 -0.12 -1.47
C SER A 139 -11.90 0.26 -1.49
N ILE A 140 -11.10 -0.31 -2.38
CA ILE A 140 -9.69 0.07 -2.57
C ILE A 140 -9.61 1.38 -3.37
N PHE A 141 -10.40 1.52 -4.42
CA PHE A 141 -10.51 2.76 -5.20
C PHE A 141 -11.17 3.88 -4.39
N ALA A 142 -12.07 3.57 -3.46
CA ALA A 142 -12.66 4.53 -2.52
C ALA A 142 -11.82 4.71 -1.23
N GLY A 143 -10.86 3.82 -0.97
CA GLY A 143 -10.13 3.69 0.30
C GLY A 143 -8.71 4.26 0.28
N GLY A 144 -8.16 4.57 -0.88
CA GLY A 144 -7.04 5.50 -0.99
C GLY A 144 -7.50 6.90 -0.60
N ARG A 145 -7.63 7.16 0.70
CA ARG A 145 -7.93 8.51 1.19
C ARG A 145 -6.73 9.39 0.91
N THR A 146 -6.80 10.15 -0.17
CA THR A 146 -5.94 11.31 -0.35
C THR A 146 -6.35 12.33 0.71
N LEU A 147 -5.46 12.64 1.65
CA LEU A 147 -5.70 13.72 2.63
C LEU A 147 -5.83 15.06 1.92
N ALA A 148 -4.94 15.27 0.98
CA ALA A 148 -4.89 16.38 0.04
C ALA A 148 -4.19 15.89 -1.23
N GLU A 149 -4.29 16.65 -2.31
CA GLU A 149 -3.60 16.33 -3.57
C GLU A 149 -2.07 16.28 -3.35
N GLY A 150 -1.45 15.13 -3.63
CA GLY A 150 -0.02 14.89 -3.40
C GLY A 150 0.34 14.38 -1.98
N LEU A 151 -0.63 13.95 -1.19
CA LEU A 151 -0.44 13.19 0.05
C LEU A 151 -1.22 11.87 0.00
N ALA A 152 -0.50 10.76 0.03
CA ALA A 152 -1.08 9.42 0.09
C ALA A 152 -1.00 8.85 1.51
N ILE A 153 -2.13 8.39 2.06
CA ILE A 153 -2.14 7.63 3.32
C ILE A 153 -1.97 6.14 3.02
N ARG A 154 -1.01 5.50 3.70
CA ARG A 154 -0.85 4.04 3.72
C ARG A 154 -0.70 3.55 5.17
N GLY A 155 -1.82 3.20 5.80
CA GLY A 155 -1.86 2.88 7.23
C GLY A 155 -1.60 4.13 8.07
N GLU A 156 -0.59 4.10 8.94
CA GLU A 156 -0.16 5.25 9.75
C GLU A 156 0.86 6.16 9.02
N TYR A 157 1.32 5.75 7.84
CA TYR A 157 2.30 6.50 7.06
C TYR A 157 1.61 7.47 6.10
N VAL A 158 2.11 8.70 6.06
CA VAL A 158 1.75 9.69 5.03
C VAL A 158 2.93 9.88 4.12
N ILE A 159 2.78 9.48 2.86
CA ILE A 159 3.80 9.62 1.83
C ILE A 159 3.55 10.92 1.09
N ALA A 160 4.53 11.81 1.17
CA ALA A 160 4.53 13.05 0.39
C ALA A 160 5.04 12.78 -1.02
N GLU A 161 4.37 13.35 -2.02
CA GLU A 161 4.80 13.30 -3.42
C GLU A 161 5.11 14.73 -3.91
N PRO A 162 6.35 15.23 -3.70
CA PRO A 162 6.68 16.63 -3.95
C PRO A 162 6.49 17.05 -5.42
N ALA A 163 6.66 16.12 -6.36
CA ALA A 163 6.44 16.36 -7.79
C ALA A 163 5.00 16.80 -8.11
N ALA A 164 4.02 16.37 -7.31
CA ALA A 164 2.61 16.69 -7.50
C ALA A 164 2.20 18.06 -6.94
N TRP A 165 3.09 18.79 -6.24
CA TRP A 165 2.73 20.03 -5.54
C TRP A 165 2.86 21.30 -6.40
N SER A 166 3.69 21.30 -7.45
CA SER A 166 4.01 22.52 -8.21
C SER A 166 2.75 23.16 -8.82
N GLY A 167 2.59 24.46 -8.59
CA GLY A 167 1.44 25.25 -9.04
C GLY A 167 0.17 25.07 -8.21
N ARG A 168 0.23 24.34 -7.09
CA ARG A 168 -0.93 24.02 -6.23
C ARG A 168 -0.77 24.55 -4.81
N PRO A 169 -1.86 24.66 -4.04
CA PRO A 169 -1.77 24.92 -2.61
C PRO A 169 -0.86 23.89 -1.94
N PHE A 170 -0.03 24.34 -1.01
CA PHE A 170 0.93 23.47 -0.35
C PHE A 170 0.20 22.45 0.54
N ALA A 171 0.31 21.17 0.20
CA ALA A 171 -0.49 20.10 0.81
C ALA A 171 -0.24 19.92 2.33
N LEU A 172 0.89 20.42 2.84
CA LEU A 172 1.29 20.29 4.24
C LEU A 172 0.86 21.47 5.13
N LEU A 173 0.15 22.47 4.59
CA LEU A 173 -0.25 23.66 5.36
C LEU A 173 -1.06 23.29 6.61
N ASP A 174 -2.02 22.38 6.50
CA ASP A 174 -2.89 22.01 7.63
C ASP A 174 -2.22 21.06 8.63
N TYR A 175 -1.01 20.60 8.31
CA TYR A 175 -0.24 19.66 9.12
C TYR A 175 0.99 20.29 9.77
N LEU A 176 1.27 21.57 9.48
CA LEU A 176 2.36 22.34 10.06
C LEU A 176 1.81 23.28 11.15
N ASP A 177 2.51 23.35 12.28
CA ASP A 177 2.18 24.25 13.39
C ASP A 177 2.10 25.74 12.99
N ILE A 178 2.91 26.16 12.00
CA ILE A 178 2.89 27.52 11.43
C ILE A 178 2.16 27.61 10.09
N GLY A 179 1.31 26.64 9.76
CA GLY A 179 0.63 26.54 8.47
C GLY A 179 -0.08 27.82 8.02
N ASN A 180 -0.77 28.50 8.94
CA ASN A 180 -1.50 29.74 8.63
C ASN A 180 -0.57 30.89 8.20
N GLU A 181 0.67 30.92 8.68
CA GLU A 181 1.63 31.97 8.34
C GLU A 181 2.24 31.74 6.95
N LEU A 182 2.45 30.47 6.59
CA LEU A 182 2.92 30.06 5.27
C LEU A 182 1.90 30.37 4.14
N ARG A 183 0.65 30.66 4.49
CA ARG A 183 -0.40 31.05 3.53
C ARG A 183 -0.23 32.46 2.97
N VAL A 184 0.61 33.31 3.56
CA VAL A 184 0.78 34.71 3.16
C VAL A 184 2.25 35.05 2.94
N GLY A 185 2.57 35.71 1.82
CA GLY A 185 3.94 36.17 1.53
C GLY A 185 4.80 35.10 0.85
N LYS A 186 6.12 35.33 0.85
CA LYS A 186 7.11 34.47 0.19
C LYS A 186 7.92 33.70 1.22
N HIS A 187 7.85 32.37 1.15
CA HIS A 187 8.51 31.48 2.09
C HIS A 187 9.37 30.46 1.36
N THR A 188 10.51 30.10 1.96
CA THR A 188 11.30 28.94 1.54
C THR A 188 11.23 27.91 2.67
N VAL A 189 10.55 26.80 2.41
CA VAL A 189 10.41 25.68 3.35
C VAL A 189 11.45 24.62 3.01
N VAL A 190 12.28 24.26 3.97
CA VAL A 190 13.35 23.27 3.80
C VAL A 190 13.07 22.08 4.71
N PHE A 191 12.83 20.92 4.11
CA PHE A 191 12.66 19.66 4.83
C PHE A 191 14.02 18.99 5.02
N VAL A 192 14.34 18.70 6.28
CA VAL A 192 15.62 18.11 6.67
C VAL A 192 15.42 16.91 7.57
N ARG A 193 16.38 15.99 7.53
CA ARG A 193 16.46 14.86 8.46
C ARG A 193 17.66 15.06 9.40
N PRO A 194 17.49 14.90 10.72
CA PRO A 194 18.62 14.93 11.66
C PRO A 194 19.71 13.93 11.26
N GLY A 195 20.97 14.35 11.36
CA GLY A 195 22.13 13.52 11.02
C GLY A 195 22.35 13.28 9.53
N CYS A 196 21.68 14.01 8.64
CA CYS A 196 21.93 13.95 7.20
C CYS A 196 22.99 14.98 6.77
N PRO A 197 24.20 14.56 6.33
CA PRO A 197 25.27 15.50 5.98
C PRO A 197 24.92 16.46 4.82
N LYS A 198 24.11 15.98 3.87
CA LYS A 198 23.58 16.82 2.78
C LYS A 198 22.62 17.88 3.30
N CYS A 199 21.77 17.54 4.27
CA CYS A 199 20.86 18.51 4.90
C CYS A 199 21.65 19.59 5.67
N GLU A 200 22.70 19.21 6.39
CA GLU A 200 23.55 20.17 7.12
C GLU A 200 24.26 21.16 6.18
N SER A 201 24.80 20.63 5.07
CA SER A 201 25.43 21.46 4.03
C SER A 201 24.42 22.45 3.41
N LEU A 202 23.22 21.96 3.09
CA LEU A 202 22.13 22.78 2.55
C LEU A 202 21.67 23.86 3.54
N LEU A 203 21.52 23.52 4.83
CA LEU A 203 21.14 24.50 5.85
C LEU A 203 22.16 25.63 5.95
N THR A 204 23.45 25.31 5.90
CA THR A 204 24.53 26.31 5.89
C THR A 204 24.45 27.23 4.66
N GLU A 205 24.16 26.68 3.49
CA GLU A 205 23.97 27.46 2.26
C GLU A 205 22.77 28.39 2.36
N VAL A 206 21.63 27.87 2.81
CA VAL A 206 20.38 28.63 2.95
C VAL A 206 20.53 29.75 4.00
N GLU A 207 21.27 29.52 5.09
CA GLU A 207 21.59 30.57 6.07
C GLU A 207 22.41 31.71 5.46
N ARG A 208 23.43 31.37 4.66
CA ARG A 208 24.24 32.36 3.94
C ARG A 208 23.40 33.15 2.94
N GLU A 209 22.52 32.49 2.20
CA GLU A 209 21.60 33.16 1.29
C GLU A 209 20.65 34.11 2.03
N LYS A 210 20.09 33.68 3.16
CA LYS A 210 19.21 34.50 4.01
C LYS A 210 19.95 35.72 4.55
N ALA A 211 21.19 35.55 5.01
CA ALA A 211 22.03 36.65 5.47
C ALA A 211 22.31 37.66 4.35
N ALA A 212 22.52 37.20 3.11
CA ALA A 212 22.78 38.05 1.95
C ALA A 212 21.54 38.80 1.45
N ARG A 213 20.36 38.16 1.45
CA ARG A 213 19.11 38.74 0.92
C ARG A 213 18.32 39.60 1.92
N GLY A 214 18.69 39.56 3.20
CA GLY A 214 17.99 40.28 4.27
C GLY A 214 16.59 39.72 4.56
N ARG A 215 15.71 40.54 5.16
CA ARG A 215 14.39 40.11 5.68
C ARG A 215 13.34 39.76 4.62
N ALA A 216 13.63 39.90 3.33
CA ALA A 216 12.62 39.81 2.27
C ALA A 216 12.15 38.37 1.96
N SER A 217 12.80 37.34 2.49
CA SER A 217 12.37 35.94 2.31
C SER A 217 12.55 35.18 3.61
N GLU A 218 11.43 34.72 4.18
CA GLU A 218 11.46 33.92 5.40
C GLU A 218 11.84 32.48 5.05
N VAL A 219 12.87 31.98 5.71
CA VAL A 219 13.29 30.57 5.61
C VAL A 219 12.74 29.83 6.81
N VAL A 220 12.00 28.77 6.53
CA VAL A 220 11.41 27.86 7.49
C VAL A 220 12.03 26.48 7.33
N VAL A 221 12.50 25.91 8.43
CA VAL A 221 13.06 24.56 8.47
C VAL A 221 12.05 23.62 9.10
N VAL A 222 11.75 22.52 8.41
CA VAL A 222 10.89 21.44 8.90
C VAL A 222 11.75 20.20 9.13
N ALA A 223 11.90 19.78 10.39
CA ALA A 223 12.51 18.51 10.69
C ALA A 223 11.53 17.36 10.45
N VAL A 224 11.86 16.48 9.49
CA VAL A 224 11.15 15.22 9.28
C VAL A 224 11.67 14.22 10.31
N ARG A 225 10.98 14.14 11.46
CA ARG A 225 11.32 13.18 12.51
C ARG A 225 11.11 11.75 12.01
N GLN A 226 12.11 10.90 12.25
CA GLN A 226 11.87 9.46 12.32
C GLN A 226 11.39 9.11 13.73
N ALA A 227 10.59 8.04 13.85
CA ALA A 227 9.80 7.72 15.04
C ALA A 227 10.56 7.77 16.38
N HIS A 228 11.90 7.66 16.42
CA HIS A 228 12.68 7.61 17.65
C HIS A 228 13.88 8.58 17.59
N GLY A 229 13.89 9.58 18.47
CA GLY A 229 15.03 10.48 18.68
C GLY A 229 14.66 11.95 18.65
N ALA A 230 14.69 12.60 19.81
CA ALA A 230 14.68 14.06 19.90
C ALA A 230 16.10 14.56 19.68
N SER A 231 16.45 14.92 18.44
CA SER A 231 17.61 15.76 18.20
C SER A 231 17.15 17.21 18.07
N ASP A 232 17.77 18.08 18.86
CA ASP A 232 17.63 19.52 18.74
C ASP A 232 18.10 19.97 17.35
N LEU A 233 17.32 20.84 16.72
CA LEU A 233 17.72 21.44 15.45
C LEU A 233 18.84 22.46 15.71
N PRO A 234 19.90 22.46 14.88
CA PRO A 234 21.18 23.06 15.25
C PRO A 234 21.27 24.59 15.13
N SER A 235 20.25 25.31 14.63
CA SER A 235 20.42 26.74 14.32
C SER A 235 19.36 27.66 14.94
N PRO A 236 19.74 28.62 15.81
CA PRO A 236 18.82 29.59 16.38
C PRO A 236 18.38 30.69 15.39
N SER A 237 19.01 30.79 14.22
CA SER A 237 18.75 31.86 13.24
C SER A 237 17.63 31.54 12.24
N LEU A 238 17.27 30.26 12.15
CA LEU A 238 16.22 29.76 11.27
C LEU A 238 14.95 29.50 12.07
N ARG A 239 13.82 29.82 11.45
CA ARG A 239 12.53 29.50 12.04
C ARG A 239 12.29 28.01 11.85
N VAL A 240 11.87 27.34 12.91
CA VAL A 240 11.58 25.90 12.90
C VAL A 240 10.07 25.69 12.92
N ALA A 241 9.60 24.82 12.03
CA ALA A 241 8.23 24.34 11.99
C ALA A 241 8.18 22.84 12.26
N ARG A 242 7.05 22.37 12.79
CA ARG A 242 6.84 20.96 13.14
C ARG A 242 5.62 20.42 12.42
N LEU A 243 5.77 19.21 11.88
CA LEU A 243 4.66 18.41 11.38
C LEU A 243 3.89 17.82 12.57
N THR A 244 2.57 17.65 12.42
CA THR A 244 1.77 16.92 13.42
C THR A 244 2.33 15.51 13.65
N THR A 245 2.21 15.03 14.89
CA THR A 245 2.63 13.70 15.31
C THR A 245 1.59 12.61 15.06
N ASP A 246 0.43 12.96 14.52
CA ASP A 246 -0.67 12.02 14.23
C ASP A 246 -0.31 11.02 13.12
N TYR A 247 0.76 11.28 12.36
CA TYR A 247 1.19 10.50 11.21
C TYR A 247 2.70 10.24 11.22
N GLN A 248 3.10 9.12 10.60
CA GLN A 248 4.49 8.84 10.25
C GLN A 248 4.80 9.43 8.87
N TRP A 249 5.50 10.55 8.85
CA TRP A 249 5.78 11.29 7.61
C TRP A 249 6.92 10.67 6.81
N VAL A 250 6.64 10.29 5.56
CA VAL A 250 7.62 9.82 4.59
C VAL A 250 7.81 10.92 3.54
N ILE A 251 8.83 11.74 3.74
CA ILE A 251 9.21 12.83 2.86
C ILE A 251 10.67 12.64 2.46
N GLU A 252 10.96 12.83 1.16
CA GLU A 252 12.33 12.84 0.66
C GLU A 252 13.10 14.02 1.25
N THR A 253 14.33 13.79 1.72
CA THR A 253 15.18 14.82 2.34
C THR A 253 16.61 14.72 1.79
N PRO A 254 17.28 15.85 1.49
CA PRO A 254 16.77 17.22 1.62
C PRO A 254 15.73 17.57 0.54
N LEU A 255 14.78 18.44 0.89
CA LEU A 255 13.78 18.95 -0.05
C LEU A 255 13.54 20.43 0.20
N VAL A 256 13.57 21.25 -0.85
CA VAL A 256 13.33 22.69 -0.79
C VAL A 256 12.06 23.02 -1.55
N VAL A 257 11.11 23.66 -0.87
CA VAL A 257 9.82 24.07 -1.42
C VAL A 257 9.73 25.59 -1.29
N ARG A 258 9.52 26.28 -2.41
CA ARG A 258 9.28 27.73 -2.42
C ARG A 258 7.79 28.00 -2.53
N LEU A 259 7.28 28.80 -1.61
CA LEU A 259 5.88 29.16 -1.51
C LEU A 259 5.68 30.65 -1.81
N GLU A 260 4.59 30.97 -2.48
CA GLU A 260 4.06 32.33 -2.63
C GLU A 260 2.57 32.30 -2.30
N ASN A 261 2.18 32.96 -1.22
CA ASN A 261 0.81 32.99 -0.69
C ASN A 261 0.20 31.57 -0.55
N GLY A 262 0.93 30.67 0.12
CA GLY A 262 0.51 29.29 0.35
C GLY A 262 0.51 28.38 -0.88
N THR A 263 0.88 28.88 -2.06
CA THR A 263 0.97 28.10 -3.30
C THR A 263 2.41 27.73 -3.58
N VAL A 264 2.66 26.49 -4.00
CA VAL A 264 3.99 25.99 -4.33
C VAL A 264 4.42 26.51 -5.69
N VAL A 265 5.46 27.32 -5.73
CA VAL A 265 6.04 27.89 -6.95
C VAL A 265 7.11 26.96 -7.53
N SER A 266 7.91 26.35 -6.67
CA SER A 266 8.95 25.41 -7.11
C SER A 266 9.26 24.38 -6.04
N VAL A 267 9.60 23.18 -6.49
CA VAL A 267 10.08 22.07 -5.67
C VAL A 267 11.46 21.66 -6.20
N VAL A 268 12.45 21.63 -5.33
CA VAL A 268 13.83 21.26 -5.67
C VAL A 268 14.29 20.18 -4.71
N VAL A 269 14.78 19.06 -5.26
CA VAL A 269 15.48 18.02 -4.53
C VAL A 269 16.98 18.18 -4.83
N PRO A 270 17.77 18.73 -3.90
CA PRO A 270 19.20 18.89 -4.10
C PRO A 270 19.88 17.52 -4.25
N SER A 271 20.59 17.32 -5.36
CA SER A 271 21.35 16.11 -5.68
C SER A 271 22.63 16.00 -4.87
#